data_AF-A0A218NB36-F1
#
_entry.id   AF-A0A218NB36-F1
#
_cell.length_a   1.000
_cell.length_b   1.000
_cell.length_c   1.000
_cell.angle_alpha   90.00
_cell.angle_beta   90.00
_cell.angle_gamma   90.00
#
_symmetry.space_group_name_H-M   'P 1'
#
loop_
_entity.id
_entity.type
_entity.pdbx_description
1 polymer ?
#
loop_
_entity_poly.entity_id
_entity_poly.type
_entity_poly.pdbx_seq_one_letter_code
_entity_poly.pdbx_strand_id
1 'polypeptide(L)'
;SDPGFADKIRLFRDPKNRMSAVWKYCKGKTICEADAEPEDIEGLENVEPPKKGHGGCGHIQPQIRKEGLKLFLQYKKSKNDEDEEYKAAQPDKRLFTPAEVYNVLKKITDDDLALLGLSEEYARPEWMILTVLPVPPPPVRPSISTDGGALRSEDDLTYKLGDIIKASANVRRCEEEGAPAHVITEFEQLLQ
;
A
#
# COMPACT_ATOMS: atom_id res chain seq x y z
N SER A 1 -17.48 -16.27 -0.27
CA SER A 1 -17.28 -16.87 1.06
C SER A 1 -17.98 -16.05 2.12
N ASP A 2 -17.82 -14.72 2.12
CA ASP A 2 -18.54 -13.80 3.01
C ASP A 2 -19.80 -13.20 2.34
N PRO A 3 -21.03 -13.53 2.79
CA PRO A 3 -22.26 -12.97 2.24
C PRO A 3 -22.37 -11.45 2.40
N GLY A 4 -21.87 -10.91 3.51
CA GLY A 4 -21.92 -9.47 3.79
C GLY A 4 -21.05 -8.67 2.82
N PHE A 5 -19.87 -9.21 2.46
CA PHE A 5 -19.00 -8.65 1.43
C PHE A 5 -19.65 -8.74 0.04
N ALA A 6 -20.20 -9.91 -0.32
CA ALA A 6 -20.88 -10.12 -1.60
C ALA A 6 -22.06 -9.15 -1.80
N ASP A 7 -22.81 -8.86 -0.74
CA ASP A 7 -23.88 -7.86 -0.78
C ASP A 7 -23.36 -6.45 -1.06
N LYS A 8 -22.19 -6.06 -0.54
CA LYS A 8 -21.60 -4.75 -0.87
C LYS A 8 -21.25 -4.66 -2.36
N ILE A 9 -20.70 -5.72 -2.94
CA ILE A 9 -20.39 -5.73 -4.37
C ILE A 9 -21.67 -5.67 -5.22
N ARG A 10 -22.70 -6.43 -4.84
CA ARG A 10 -23.98 -6.52 -5.58
C ARG A 10 -24.79 -5.22 -5.55
N LEU A 11 -24.87 -4.57 -4.38
CA LEU A 11 -25.70 -3.38 -4.18
C LEU A 11 -25.07 -2.12 -4.81
N PHE A 12 -23.74 -2.00 -4.77
CA PHE A 12 -23.04 -0.82 -5.26
C PHE A 12 -22.47 -1.09 -6.67
N ARG A 13 -23.31 -0.87 -7.69
CA ARG A 13 -22.90 -1.05 -9.10
C ARG A 13 -21.95 0.03 -9.61
N ASP A 14 -22.06 1.25 -9.06
CA ASP A 14 -21.13 2.34 -9.39
C ASP A 14 -19.74 2.04 -8.79
N PRO A 15 -18.67 1.99 -9.61
CA PRO A 15 -17.34 1.59 -9.13
C PRO A 15 -16.79 2.46 -8.01
N LYS A 16 -17.01 3.78 -8.09
CA LYS A 16 -16.50 4.74 -7.10
C LYS A 16 -17.17 4.56 -5.74
N ASN A 17 -18.48 4.39 -5.72
CA ASN A 17 -19.23 4.12 -4.50
C ASN A 17 -18.95 2.72 -3.94
N ARG A 18 -18.70 1.74 -4.82
CA ARG A 18 -18.35 0.36 -4.44
C ARG A 18 -17.08 0.30 -3.62
N MET A 19 -16.01 0.98 -4.05
CA MET A 19 -14.75 1.04 -3.29
C MET A 19 -14.98 1.54 -1.85
N SER A 20 -15.76 2.61 -1.68
CA SER A 20 -16.06 3.15 -0.34
C SER A 20 -16.86 2.16 0.52
N ALA A 21 -17.84 1.48 -0.07
CA ALA A 21 -18.66 0.49 0.63
C ALA A 21 -17.85 -0.74 1.04
N VAL A 22 -17.01 -1.25 0.13
CA VAL A 22 -16.10 -2.37 0.38
C VAL A 22 -15.09 -2.01 1.47
N TRP A 23 -14.43 -0.85 1.38
CA TRP A 23 -13.50 -0.39 2.41
C TRP A 23 -14.14 -0.29 3.80
N LYS A 24 -15.35 0.29 3.88
CA LYS A 24 -16.10 0.38 5.15
C LYS A 24 -16.42 -0.99 5.76
N TYR A 25 -16.58 -2.01 4.93
CA TYR A 25 -16.77 -3.38 5.35
C TYR A 25 -15.44 -4.02 5.82
N CYS A 26 -14.42 -4.00 4.96
CA CYS A 26 -13.14 -4.68 5.21
C CYS A 26 -12.32 -4.06 6.33
N LYS A 27 -12.45 -2.75 6.61
CA LYS A 27 -11.70 -2.10 7.71
C LYS A 27 -11.95 -2.70 9.09
N GLY A 28 -13.07 -3.40 9.27
CA GLY A 28 -13.42 -4.08 10.51
C GLY A 28 -12.85 -5.50 10.61
N LYS A 29 -12.37 -6.08 9.51
CA LYS A 29 -11.76 -7.41 9.47
C LYS A 29 -10.29 -7.29 9.89
N THR A 30 -9.95 -7.86 11.05
CA THR A 30 -8.61 -7.76 11.64
C THR A 30 -7.82 -9.08 11.57
N ILE A 31 -8.35 -10.09 10.88
CA ILE A 31 -7.72 -11.40 10.68
C ILE A 31 -8.03 -11.82 9.24
N CYS A 32 -7.04 -12.33 8.53
CA CYS A 32 -7.24 -12.99 7.23
C CYS A 32 -7.66 -14.44 7.51
N GLU A 33 -8.97 -14.70 7.54
CA GLU A 33 -9.53 -16.01 7.92
C GLU A 33 -8.99 -17.11 6.99
N ALA A 34 -8.38 -18.16 7.54
CA ALA A 34 -7.97 -19.30 6.72
C ALA A 34 -9.20 -20.14 6.33
N ASP A 35 -9.10 -20.83 5.21
CA ASP A 35 -10.15 -21.77 4.82
C ASP A 35 -10.15 -22.96 5.78
N ALA A 36 -11.35 -23.45 6.14
CA ALA A 36 -11.46 -24.65 6.94
C ALA A 36 -10.92 -25.84 6.12
N GLU A 37 -10.06 -26.65 6.72
CA GLU A 37 -9.70 -27.95 6.17
C GLU A 37 -10.99 -28.75 5.93
N PRO A 38 -11.13 -29.45 4.79
CA PRO A 38 -12.24 -30.36 4.61
C PRO A 38 -12.16 -31.43 5.70
N GLU A 39 -13.13 -31.44 6.61
CA GLU A 39 -13.27 -32.54 7.55
C GLU A 39 -13.54 -33.81 6.72
N ASP A 40 -12.79 -34.88 6.97
CA ASP A 40 -13.05 -36.22 6.42
C ASP A 40 -14.35 -36.75 7.05
N ILE A 41 -15.49 -36.36 6.48
CA ILE A 41 -16.80 -36.74 7.01
C ILE A 41 -17.19 -38.11 6.46
N GLU A 42 -16.55 -39.15 7.00
CA GLU A 42 -17.09 -40.51 6.92
C GLU A 42 -18.30 -40.61 7.87
N GLY A 43 -19.53 -40.52 7.33
CA GLY A 43 -20.71 -41.13 7.96
C GLY A 43 -21.79 -40.24 8.61
N LEU A 44 -21.91 -38.94 8.28
CA LEU A 44 -23.09 -38.14 8.66
C LEU A 44 -23.96 -37.79 7.45
N GLU A 45 -25.25 -38.17 7.47
CA GLU A 45 -26.21 -37.97 6.38
C GLU A 45 -26.78 -36.54 6.25
N ASN A 46 -26.22 -35.53 6.93
CA ASN A 46 -26.64 -34.12 6.80
C ASN A 46 -25.44 -33.17 6.91
N VAL A 47 -24.52 -33.25 5.95
CA VAL A 47 -23.37 -32.35 5.87
C VAL A 47 -23.74 -31.15 5.02
N GLU A 48 -23.75 -29.95 5.64
CA GLU A 48 -23.77 -28.69 4.89
C GLU A 48 -22.60 -28.70 3.90
N PRO A 49 -22.80 -28.33 2.61
CA PRO A 49 -21.72 -28.32 1.65
C PRO A 49 -20.55 -27.47 2.19
N PRO A 50 -19.30 -27.91 2.00
CA PRO A 50 -18.14 -27.22 2.57
C PRO A 50 -18.16 -25.75 2.16
N LYS A 51 -18.05 -24.86 3.15
CA LYS A 51 -18.08 -23.42 2.91
C LYS A 51 -16.98 -23.08 1.92
N LYS A 52 -17.36 -22.50 0.77
CA LYS A 52 -16.40 -22.10 -0.26
C LYS A 52 -15.39 -21.15 0.36
N GLY A 53 -14.13 -21.58 0.40
CA GLY A 53 -13.00 -20.82 0.90
C GLY A 53 -12.71 -19.54 0.09
N HIS A 54 -11.86 -18.68 0.63
CA HIS A 54 -11.32 -17.49 -0.03
C HIS A 54 -9.79 -17.45 -0.05
N GLY A 55 -9.11 -18.51 0.41
CA GLY A 55 -7.65 -18.65 0.34
C GLY A 55 -6.88 -17.81 1.36
N GLY A 56 -7.48 -17.47 2.50
CA GLY A 56 -6.81 -16.64 3.50
C GLY A 56 -5.67 -17.35 4.24
N CYS A 57 -4.75 -16.57 4.81
CA CYS A 57 -3.48 -17.06 5.36
C CYS A 57 -3.40 -17.10 6.89
N GLY A 58 -4.51 -16.85 7.60
CA GLY A 58 -4.58 -16.86 9.07
C GLY A 58 -3.96 -15.64 9.78
N HIS A 59 -3.25 -14.76 9.07
CA HIS A 59 -2.50 -13.68 9.71
C HIS A 59 -3.38 -12.54 10.23
N ILE A 60 -3.01 -12.02 11.40
CA ILE A 60 -3.61 -10.81 11.99
C ILE A 60 -3.32 -9.60 11.10
N GLN A 61 -4.35 -8.83 10.80
CA GLN A 61 -4.26 -7.61 10.02
C GLN A 61 -4.03 -6.39 10.94
N PRO A 62 -2.97 -5.59 10.70
CA PRO A 62 -2.70 -4.41 11.50
C PRO A 62 -3.69 -3.28 11.21
N GLN A 63 -3.79 -2.34 12.15
CA GLN A 63 -4.39 -1.03 11.90
C GLN A 63 -3.34 -0.13 11.24
N ILE A 64 -3.67 0.42 10.07
CA ILE A 64 -2.78 1.36 9.36
C ILE A 64 -3.06 2.78 9.84
N ARG A 65 -2.03 3.48 10.31
CA ARG A 65 -2.08 4.88 10.78
C ARG A 65 -1.22 5.77 9.91
N LYS A 66 -1.74 6.93 9.51
CA LYS A 66 -0.99 7.95 8.77
C LYS A 66 -0.43 8.99 9.72
N GLU A 67 0.86 9.29 9.59
CA GLU A 67 1.53 10.38 10.31
C GLU A 67 2.45 11.12 9.33
N GLY A 68 2.14 12.40 9.07
CA GLY A 68 2.81 13.16 8.00
C GLY A 68 2.71 12.45 6.65
N LEU A 69 3.87 12.20 6.02
CA LEU A 69 4.00 11.46 4.76
C LEU A 69 4.23 9.95 4.96
N LYS A 70 4.14 9.43 6.19
CA LYS A 70 4.43 8.03 6.51
C LYS A 70 3.16 7.25 6.91
N LEU A 71 3.20 5.94 6.67
CA LEU A 71 2.21 4.99 7.15
C LEU A 71 2.86 4.07 8.19
N PHE A 72 2.10 3.72 9.21
CA PHE A 72 2.54 2.83 10.28
C PHE A 72 1.55 1.69 10.47
N LEU A 73 2.08 0.48 10.66
CA LEU A 73 1.32 -0.70 11.06
C LEU A 73 1.27 -0.76 12.59
N GLN A 74 0.07 -0.89 13.14
CA GLN A 74 -0.17 -1.05 14.58
C GLN A 74 -1.01 -2.31 14.84
N TYR A 75 -0.44 -3.28 15.54
CA TYR A 75 -1.14 -4.49 15.94
C TYR A 75 -1.85 -4.26 17.27
N LYS A 76 -3.12 -4.66 17.38
CA LYS A 76 -3.83 -4.62 18.67
C LYS A 76 -3.39 -5.83 19.50
N LYS A 77 -3.07 -5.60 20.77
CA LYS A 77 -2.88 -6.68 21.75
C LYS A 77 -4.21 -7.41 21.94
N SER A 78 -4.24 -8.71 21.67
CA SER A 78 -5.37 -9.57 22.04
C SER A 78 -5.46 -9.66 23.56
N LYS A 79 -6.67 -9.80 24.11
CA LYS A 79 -6.91 -9.95 25.56
C LYS A 79 -6.69 -11.39 26.06
N ASN A 80 -6.65 -12.37 25.16
CA ASN A 80 -6.39 -13.77 25.49
C ASN A 80 -5.12 -14.19 24.77
N ASP A 81 -3.95 -14.13 25.41
CA ASP A 81 -2.78 -14.89 24.97
C ASP A 81 -1.86 -15.12 26.16
N GLU A 82 -1.74 -16.38 26.57
CA GLU A 82 -0.76 -16.91 27.52
C GLU A 82 0.64 -17.05 26.87
N ASP A 83 0.78 -16.67 25.59
CA ASP A 83 2.02 -16.72 24.81
C ASP A 83 2.75 -15.37 24.82
N GLU A 84 3.22 -14.98 26.00
CA GLU A 84 3.97 -13.73 26.28
C GLU A 84 5.31 -13.63 25.52
N GLU A 85 5.90 -14.76 25.10
CA GLU A 85 7.32 -14.79 24.70
C GLU A 85 7.57 -14.37 23.23
N TYR A 86 6.60 -14.53 22.33
CA TYR A 86 6.76 -14.17 20.91
C TYR A 86 6.32 -12.73 20.57
N LYS A 87 5.51 -12.09 21.43
CA LYS A 87 4.90 -10.77 21.15
C LYS A 87 5.66 -9.58 21.76
N ALA A 88 6.55 -9.80 22.73
CA ALA A 88 7.35 -8.73 23.32
C ALA A 88 8.39 -8.11 22.36
N ALA A 89 8.68 -8.78 21.24
CA ALA A 89 9.73 -8.37 20.31
C ALA A 89 9.26 -7.43 19.18
N GLN A 90 7.96 -7.37 18.86
CA GLN A 90 7.48 -6.48 17.80
C GLN A 90 7.07 -5.12 18.37
N PRO A 91 7.60 -4.00 17.86
CA PRO A 91 7.16 -2.69 18.29
C PRO A 91 5.67 -2.54 17.98
N ASP A 92 4.90 -2.03 18.96
CA ASP A 92 3.46 -1.76 18.83
C ASP A 92 3.12 -0.89 17.59
N LYS A 93 4.14 -0.23 17.02
CA LYS A 93 4.08 0.60 15.82
C LYS A 93 5.33 0.37 14.96
N ARG A 94 5.14 -0.09 13.73
CA ARG A 94 6.21 -0.29 12.73
C ARG A 94 5.97 0.59 11.51
N LEU A 95 7.01 1.20 10.94
CA LEU A 95 6.89 1.88 9.65
C LEU A 95 6.43 0.88 8.57
N PHE A 96 5.44 1.28 7.77
CA PHE A 96 5.04 0.56 6.57
C PHE A 96 5.71 1.22 5.38
N THR A 97 6.79 0.63 4.88
CA THR A 97 7.62 1.30 3.88
C THR A 97 6.91 1.35 2.52
N PRO A 98 7.18 2.36 1.66
CA PRO A 98 6.60 2.41 0.32
C PRO A 98 6.85 1.15 -0.51
N ALA A 99 8.03 0.52 -0.35
CA ALA A 99 8.37 -0.73 -1.02
C ALA A 99 7.48 -1.91 -0.56
N GLU A 100 7.19 -2.01 0.74
CA GLU A 100 6.28 -3.03 1.26
C GLU A 100 4.84 -2.79 0.80
N VAL A 101 4.37 -1.53 0.84
CA VAL A 101 3.05 -1.14 0.32
C VAL A 101 2.94 -1.52 -1.16
N TYR A 102 3.93 -1.16 -1.98
CA TYR A 102 3.98 -1.50 -3.40
C TYR A 102 3.87 -3.01 -3.64
N ASN A 103 4.63 -3.82 -2.90
CA ASN A 103 4.59 -5.28 -3.01
C ASN A 103 3.25 -5.89 -2.59
N VAL A 104 2.57 -5.30 -1.60
CA VAL A 104 1.21 -5.72 -1.20
C VAL A 104 0.20 -5.35 -2.29
N LEU A 105 0.22 -4.11 -2.78
CA LEU A 105 -0.72 -3.64 -3.81
C LEU A 105 -0.55 -4.41 -5.13
N LYS A 106 0.70 -4.71 -5.52
CA LYS A 106 1.02 -5.49 -6.72
C LYS A 106 0.51 -6.94 -6.68
N LYS A 107 0.27 -7.50 -5.49
CA LYS A 107 -0.26 -8.86 -5.32
C LYS A 107 -1.78 -8.93 -5.40
N ILE A 108 -2.48 -7.80 -5.47
CA ILE A 108 -3.93 -7.78 -5.65
C ILE A 108 -4.23 -8.29 -7.06
N THR A 109 -5.11 -9.30 -7.14
CA THR A 109 -5.50 -9.92 -8.41
C THR A 109 -6.45 -9.05 -9.21
N ASP A 110 -6.53 -9.28 -10.51
CA ASP A 110 -7.39 -8.53 -11.44
C ASP A 110 -8.87 -8.70 -11.07
N ASP A 111 -9.25 -9.90 -10.63
CA ASP A 111 -10.57 -10.20 -10.08
C ASP A 111 -10.85 -9.35 -8.84
N ASP A 112 -9.91 -9.27 -7.89
CA ASP A 112 -10.07 -8.44 -6.69
C ASP A 112 -10.15 -6.93 -7.02
N LEU A 113 -9.39 -6.47 -8.01
CA LEU A 113 -9.49 -5.08 -8.51
C LEU A 113 -10.90 -4.78 -9.03
N ALA A 114 -11.46 -5.69 -9.82
CA ALA A 114 -12.81 -5.56 -10.34
C ALA A 114 -13.86 -5.57 -9.21
N LEU A 115 -13.66 -6.37 -8.15
CA LEU A 115 -14.53 -6.38 -6.97
C LEU A 115 -14.45 -5.08 -6.16
N LEU A 116 -13.26 -4.49 -6.04
CA LEU A 116 -13.04 -3.19 -5.39
C LEU A 116 -13.62 -2.02 -6.19
N GLY A 117 -13.86 -2.21 -7.49
CA GLY A 117 -14.28 -1.13 -8.40
C GLY A 117 -13.13 -0.29 -8.93
N LEU A 118 -11.94 -0.89 -9.03
CA LEU A 118 -10.79 -0.32 -9.72
C LEU A 118 -10.73 -0.81 -11.17
N SER A 119 -9.89 -0.16 -11.98
CA SER A 119 -9.64 -0.52 -13.37
C SER A 119 -8.25 -1.13 -13.50
N GLU A 120 -8.16 -2.35 -14.03
CA GLU A 120 -6.90 -3.02 -14.31
C GLU A 120 -6.05 -2.32 -15.40
N GLU A 121 -6.70 -1.58 -16.29
CA GLU A 121 -6.08 -0.94 -17.46
C GLU A 121 -5.65 0.50 -17.16
N TYR A 122 -6.43 1.23 -16.35
CA TYR A 122 -6.22 2.66 -16.15
C TYR A 122 -5.89 3.07 -14.71
N ALA A 123 -6.17 2.21 -13.72
CA ALA A 123 -6.15 2.62 -12.32
C ALA A 123 -5.72 1.48 -11.37
N ARG A 124 -4.58 0.86 -11.66
CA ARG A 124 -3.98 -0.12 -10.76
C ARG A 124 -3.41 0.54 -9.51
N PRO A 125 -3.66 -0.02 -8.31
CA PRO A 125 -3.32 0.65 -7.06
C PRO A 125 -1.81 0.76 -6.83
N GLU A 126 -1.01 -0.18 -7.33
CA GLU A 126 0.45 -0.11 -7.24
C GLU A 126 1.04 1.10 -7.98
N TRP A 127 0.33 1.69 -8.95
CA TRP A 127 0.74 2.90 -9.65
C TRP A 127 0.62 4.16 -8.80
N MET A 128 -0.05 4.09 -7.64
CA MET A 128 -0.04 5.18 -6.66
C MET A 128 1.34 5.36 -6.00
N ILE A 129 2.23 4.38 -6.12
CA ILE A 129 3.62 4.47 -5.67
C ILE A 129 4.51 4.84 -6.86
N LEU A 130 5.12 6.02 -6.81
CA LEU A 130 5.97 6.52 -7.88
C LEU A 130 7.33 5.81 -7.88
N THR A 131 7.58 4.98 -8.88
CA THR A 131 8.89 4.36 -9.16
C THR A 131 9.63 5.04 -10.30
N VAL A 132 8.88 5.67 -11.21
CA VAL A 132 9.39 6.49 -12.31
C VAL A 132 8.63 7.80 -12.30
N LEU A 133 9.33 8.90 -12.05
CA LEU A 133 8.74 10.24 -12.06
C LEU A 133 8.82 10.83 -13.49
N PRO A 134 7.69 11.12 -14.16
CA PRO A 134 7.73 11.73 -15.48
C PRO A 134 8.27 13.16 -15.41
N VAL A 135 9.17 13.50 -16.32
CA VAL A 135 9.76 14.85 -16.42
C VAL A 135 9.01 15.64 -17.49
N PRO A 136 8.30 16.73 -17.14
CA PRO A 136 7.57 17.52 -18.12
C PRO A 136 8.51 18.24 -19.11
N PRO A 137 8.07 18.43 -20.38
CA PRO A 137 8.89 19.09 -21.40
C PRO A 137 8.97 20.61 -21.15
N PRO A 138 9.95 21.31 -21.77
CA PRO A 138 10.17 22.75 -21.56
C PRO A 138 8.93 23.67 -21.70
N PRO A 139 7.96 23.42 -22.61
CA PRO A 139 6.76 24.26 -22.67
C PRO A 139 5.90 24.26 -21.40
N VAL A 140 6.00 23.21 -20.58
CA VAL A 140 5.30 23.08 -19.29
C VAL A 140 6.13 23.65 -18.13
N ARG A 141 7.43 23.89 -18.35
CA ARG A 141 8.38 24.46 -17.39
C ARG A 141 9.23 25.57 -18.04
N PRO A 142 8.61 26.67 -18.49
CA PRO A 142 9.24 27.65 -19.37
C PRO A 142 10.32 28.47 -18.65
N SER A 143 11.47 28.68 -19.29
CA SER A 143 12.50 29.60 -18.80
C SER A 143 12.24 31.04 -19.25
N ILE A 144 12.54 32.01 -18.40
CA ILE A 144 12.53 33.44 -18.74
C ILE A 144 13.97 33.92 -18.92
N SER A 145 14.24 34.64 -20.00
CA SER A 145 15.51 35.36 -20.15
C SER A 145 15.28 36.85 -20.33
N THR A 146 16.13 37.66 -19.70
CA THR A 146 16.17 39.12 -19.86
C THR A 146 17.52 39.55 -20.42
N ASP A 147 17.58 40.74 -21.02
CA ASP A 147 18.79 41.36 -21.59
C ASP A 147 19.57 40.46 -22.57
N GLY A 148 18.88 39.99 -23.61
CA GLY A 148 19.54 39.24 -24.71
C GLY A 148 20.14 37.89 -24.30
N GLY A 149 19.74 37.35 -23.13
CA GLY A 149 20.23 36.06 -22.62
C GLY A 149 21.28 36.16 -21.51
N ALA A 150 21.64 37.37 -21.07
CA ALA A 150 22.61 37.57 -19.98
C ALA A 150 22.08 37.10 -18.61
N LEU A 151 20.78 37.27 -18.36
CA LEU A 151 20.10 36.67 -17.20
C LEU A 151 19.07 35.64 -17.67
N ARG A 152 19.20 34.42 -17.16
CA ARG A 152 18.27 33.33 -17.40
C ARG A 152 17.75 32.83 -16.06
N SER A 153 16.43 32.86 -15.91
CA SER A 153 15.73 32.32 -14.76
C SER A 153 14.90 31.12 -15.24
N GLU A 154 15.12 29.97 -14.62
CA GLU A 154 14.34 28.77 -14.92
C GLU A 154 13.00 28.79 -14.17
N ASP A 155 12.07 27.96 -14.62
CA ASP A 155 10.80 27.72 -13.92
C ASP A 155 11.02 27.02 -12.57
N ASP A 156 10.15 27.28 -11.59
CA ASP A 156 10.20 26.64 -10.27
C ASP A 156 10.14 25.11 -10.33
N LEU A 157 9.39 24.54 -11.28
CA LEU A 157 9.38 23.08 -11.51
C LEU A 157 10.76 22.57 -11.90
N THR A 158 11.52 23.32 -12.71
CA THR A 158 12.88 22.94 -13.10
C THR A 158 13.81 22.93 -11.88
N TYR A 159 13.71 23.92 -10.99
CA TYR A 159 14.49 23.93 -9.75
C TYR A 159 14.12 22.75 -8.84
N LYS A 160 12.82 22.47 -8.65
CA LYS A 160 12.39 21.35 -7.81
C LYS A 160 12.72 19.98 -8.38
N LEU A 161 12.64 19.79 -9.69
CA LEU A 161 13.13 18.57 -10.33
C LEU A 161 14.65 18.39 -10.11
N GLY A 162 15.42 19.48 -10.15
CA GLY A 162 16.84 19.47 -9.80
C GLY A 162 17.10 19.05 -8.36
N ASP A 163 16.32 19.55 -7.41
CA ASP A 163 16.40 19.14 -5.99
C ASP A 163 16.06 17.65 -5.80
N ILE A 164 14.99 17.17 -6.45
CA ILE A 164 14.58 15.74 -6.41
C ILE A 164 15.68 14.84 -6.96
N ILE A 165 16.27 15.17 -8.11
CA ILE A 165 17.35 14.39 -8.72
C ILE A 165 18.57 14.32 -7.79
N LYS A 166 18.95 15.44 -7.17
CA LYS A 166 20.08 15.46 -6.21
C LYS A 166 19.78 14.61 -4.98
N ALA A 167 18.58 14.72 -4.41
CA ALA A 167 18.17 13.90 -3.26
C ALA A 167 18.21 12.41 -3.61
N SER A 168 17.65 12.02 -4.77
CA SER A 168 17.65 10.63 -5.25
C SER A 168 19.06 10.09 -5.48
N ALA A 169 19.95 10.87 -6.10
CA ALA A 169 21.33 10.47 -6.30
C ALA A 169 22.08 10.29 -4.97
N ASN A 170 21.81 11.12 -3.96
CA ASN A 170 22.40 11.00 -2.64
C ASN A 170 21.94 9.73 -1.91
N VAL A 171 20.64 9.40 -1.95
CA VAL A 171 20.12 8.14 -1.38
C VAL A 171 20.87 6.96 -1.99
N ARG A 172 20.91 6.89 -3.32
CA ARG A 172 21.58 5.81 -4.05
C ARG A 172 23.06 5.69 -3.70
N ARG A 173 23.78 6.81 -3.63
CA ARG A 173 25.20 6.81 -3.24
C ARG A 173 25.38 6.27 -1.82
N CYS A 174 24.54 6.70 -0.86
CA CYS A 174 24.61 6.22 0.51
C CYS A 174 24.36 4.71 0.61
N GLU A 175 23.46 4.15 -0.19
CA GLU A 175 23.26 2.71 -0.29
C GLU A 175 24.49 1.99 -0.86
N GLU A 176 25.05 2.48 -1.98
CA GLU A 176 26.22 1.90 -2.66
C GLU A 176 27.48 1.94 -1.79
N GLU A 177 27.65 3.00 -0.98
CA GLU A 177 28.77 3.16 -0.04
C GLU A 177 28.57 2.40 1.28
N GLY A 178 27.42 1.75 1.49
CA GLY A 178 27.12 1.01 2.73
C GLY A 178 26.97 1.91 3.95
N ALA A 179 26.41 3.11 3.77
CA ALA A 179 26.15 4.04 4.87
C ALA A 179 25.22 3.42 5.93
N PRO A 180 25.28 3.89 7.19
CA PRO A 180 24.40 3.39 8.24
C PRO A 180 22.91 3.56 7.90
N ALA A 181 22.09 2.56 8.24
CA ALA A 181 20.67 2.52 7.86
C ALA A 181 19.86 3.78 8.28
N HIS A 182 20.16 4.36 9.44
CA HIS A 182 19.49 5.58 9.90
C HIS A 182 19.80 6.79 9.01
N VAL A 183 21.01 6.87 8.46
CA VAL A 183 21.42 7.94 7.53
C VAL A 183 20.70 7.80 6.19
N ILE A 184 20.62 6.57 5.66
CA ILE A 184 19.86 6.28 4.44
C ILE A 184 18.39 6.69 4.63
N THR A 185 17.81 6.32 5.78
CA THR A 185 16.43 6.66 6.15
C THR A 185 16.17 8.16 6.24
N GLU A 186 17.17 8.98 6.60
CA GLU A 186 17.06 10.44 6.58
C GLU A 186 17.04 11.01 5.16
N PHE A 187 17.92 10.53 4.28
CA PHE A 187 17.93 10.95 2.87
C PHE A 187 16.70 10.46 2.11
N GLU A 188 16.20 9.27 2.39
CA GLU A 188 14.92 8.77 1.86
C GLU A 188 13.75 9.69 2.24
N GLN A 189 13.74 10.19 3.49
CA GLN A 189 12.71 11.13 3.95
C GLN A 189 12.80 12.49 3.27
N LEU A 190 14.00 12.94 2.90
CA LEU A 190 14.18 14.17 2.14
C LEU A 190 13.67 14.04 0.70
N LEU A 191 13.78 12.85 0.11
CA LEU A 191 13.29 12.56 -1.23
C LEU A 191 11.74 12.49 -1.31
N GLN A 192 11.10 12.15 -0.20
CA GLN A 192 9.65 11.93 -0.08
C GLN A 192 8.82 13.21 0.02
#